data_AF-A0A323VFF9-F1
#
_entry.id   AF-A0A323VFF9-F1
#
_cell.length_a   1.000
_cell.length_b   1.000
_cell.length_c   1.000
_cell.angle_alpha   90.00
_cell.angle_beta   90.00
_cell.angle_gamma   90.00
#
_symmetry.space_group_name_H-M   'P 1'
#
loop_
_entity.id
_entity.type
_entity.pdbx_description
1 polymer ?
#
loop_
_entity_poly.entity_id
_entity_poly.type
_entity_poly.pdbx_seq_one_letter_code
_entity_poly.pdbx_strand_id
1 'polypeptide(L)'
;MSDQGENEQRGVVFPAGPDGRRSTAAVGRAVVADALRPVDRPGALAAEQETNWRTGYLAHVRRTVEAGLASREAALQVAGAGLDSLHSRMRVAGPDADAPLDVLRTRPAARALRTVELAGEAEPERELSVPYRGQRLRGDALHRRLVAWVDAGVVEPSCADAVRTVADHPEWLALPDRTVAVLGAGAEMGPLTALLRW
;
A
#
# COMPACT_ATOMS: atom_id res chain seq x y z
N MET A 1 16.76 -37.35 -7.10
CA MET A 1 17.33 -36.07 -7.52
C MET A 1 16.20 -35.07 -7.48
N SER A 2 16.15 -34.30 -6.39
CA SER A 2 15.06 -33.38 -6.09
C SER A 2 15.21 -32.15 -6.96
N ASP A 3 14.33 -32.01 -7.95
CA ASP A 3 14.15 -30.79 -8.71
C ASP A 3 13.48 -29.78 -7.76
N GLN A 4 14.30 -28.94 -7.13
CA GLN A 4 13.81 -27.80 -6.36
C GLN A 4 13.18 -26.87 -7.39
N GLY A 5 11.85 -26.83 -7.42
CA GLY A 5 11.10 -25.83 -8.18
C GLY A 5 11.64 -24.45 -7.87
N GLU A 6 12.46 -23.92 -8.78
CA GLU A 6 12.77 -22.52 -8.83
C GLU A 6 11.43 -21.80 -8.82
N ASN A 7 11.19 -21.04 -7.76
CA ASN A 7 10.00 -20.25 -7.58
C ASN A 7 9.96 -19.26 -8.75
N GLU A 8 9.33 -19.66 -9.85
CA GLU A 8 9.32 -18.93 -11.12
C GLU A 8 8.53 -17.65 -10.88
N GLN A 9 9.23 -16.61 -10.46
CA GLN A 9 8.63 -15.31 -10.18
C GLN A 9 8.03 -14.80 -11.49
N ARG A 10 6.70 -14.75 -11.56
CA ARG A 10 5.97 -14.24 -12.73
C ARG A 10 5.41 -12.87 -12.42
N GLY A 11 5.50 -11.95 -13.38
CA GLY A 11 4.98 -10.59 -13.26
C GLY A 11 6.05 -9.53 -12.97
N VAL A 12 5.69 -8.46 -12.26
CA VAL A 12 6.58 -7.33 -11.99
C VAL A 12 7.61 -7.72 -10.92
N VAL A 13 8.90 -7.58 -11.25
CA VAL A 13 10.03 -8.00 -10.43
C VAL A 13 11.11 -6.91 -10.34
N PHE A 14 11.89 -6.93 -9.27
CA PHE A 14 13.12 -6.14 -9.16
C PHE A 14 14.16 -6.69 -10.14
N PRO A 15 15.01 -5.86 -10.78
CA PRO A 15 16.05 -6.33 -11.68
C PRO A 15 17.01 -7.29 -10.98
N ALA A 16 17.46 -8.32 -11.69
CA ALA A 16 18.53 -9.19 -11.24
C ALA A 16 19.86 -8.42 -11.27
N GLY A 17 20.65 -8.57 -10.21
CA GLY A 17 22.03 -8.09 -10.15
C GLY A 17 22.98 -8.98 -10.96
N PRO A 18 24.27 -8.61 -11.04
CA PRO A 18 25.29 -9.41 -11.72
C PRO A 18 25.47 -10.82 -11.15
N ASP A 19 25.08 -11.02 -9.88
CA ASP A 19 25.09 -12.32 -9.18
C ASP A 19 23.79 -13.13 -9.41
N GLY A 20 22.91 -12.66 -10.30
CA GLY A 20 21.59 -13.24 -10.56
C GLY A 20 20.56 -12.96 -9.47
N ARG A 21 20.92 -12.32 -8.35
CA ARG A 21 20.01 -12.07 -7.24
C ARG A 21 19.26 -10.76 -7.43
N ARG A 22 17.98 -10.76 -7.05
CA ARG A 22 17.12 -9.57 -7.08
C ARG A 22 17.18 -8.86 -5.73
N SER A 23 17.72 -7.65 -5.69
CA SER A 23 17.96 -6.91 -4.44
C SER A 23 17.01 -5.72 -4.32
N THR A 24 16.04 -5.82 -3.42
CA THR A 24 15.13 -4.70 -3.07
C THR A 24 15.89 -3.54 -2.46
N ALA A 25 16.94 -3.82 -1.68
CA ALA A 25 17.78 -2.81 -1.05
C ALA A 25 18.58 -1.99 -2.08
N ALA A 26 19.13 -2.65 -3.11
CA ALA A 26 19.86 -1.95 -4.17
C ALA A 26 18.93 -1.02 -4.96
N VAL A 27 17.71 -1.47 -5.27
CA VAL A 27 16.71 -0.64 -5.95
C VAL A 27 16.24 0.50 -5.06
N GLY A 28 15.87 0.22 -3.81
CA GLY A 28 15.43 1.26 -2.87
C GLY A 28 16.46 2.38 -2.73
N ARG A 29 17.74 2.02 -2.59
CA ARG A 29 18.85 2.97 -2.54
C ARG A 29 18.92 3.85 -3.78
N ALA A 30 18.91 3.23 -4.95
CA ALA A 30 19.03 3.95 -6.21
C ALA A 30 17.82 4.87 -6.48
N VAL A 31 16.61 4.40 -6.16
CA VAL A 31 15.37 5.19 -6.32
C VAL A 31 15.38 6.41 -5.41
N VAL A 32 15.76 6.27 -4.14
CA VAL A 32 15.83 7.41 -3.21
C VAL A 32 16.91 8.41 -3.64
N ALA A 33 18.07 7.93 -4.10
CA ALA A 33 19.12 8.79 -4.63
C ALA A 33 18.65 9.56 -5.87
N ASP A 34 17.99 8.89 -6.82
CA ASP A 34 17.44 9.52 -8.03
C ASP A 34 16.33 10.52 -7.69
N ALA A 35 15.47 10.21 -6.71
CA ALA A 35 14.41 11.10 -6.23
C ALA A 35 14.96 12.41 -5.65
N LEU A 36 16.07 12.35 -4.90
CA LEU A 36 16.70 13.53 -4.31
C LEU A 36 17.50 14.35 -5.32
N ARG A 37 18.01 13.73 -6.39
CA ARG A 37 18.98 14.37 -7.30
C ARG A 37 18.57 15.73 -7.88
N PRO A 38 17.28 15.99 -8.24
CA PRO A 38 16.87 17.28 -8.79
C PRO A 38 16.87 18.42 -7.78
N VAL A 39 16.69 18.13 -6.48
CA VAL A 39 16.44 19.16 -5.44
C VAL A 39 17.46 19.17 -4.30
N ASP A 40 18.15 18.06 -4.05
CA ASP A 40 19.10 17.86 -2.95
C ASP A 40 20.21 16.90 -3.38
N ARG A 41 21.17 17.43 -4.14
CA ARG A 41 22.33 16.68 -4.63
C ARG A 41 23.19 16.06 -3.51
N PRO A 42 23.48 16.75 -2.39
CA PRO A 42 24.16 16.12 -1.25
C PRO A 42 23.39 14.94 -0.67
N GLY A 43 22.06 15.06 -0.54
CA GLY A 43 21.19 13.97 -0.08
C GLY A 43 21.20 12.77 -1.02
N ALA A 44 21.17 13.03 -2.34
CA ALA A 44 21.27 11.99 -3.35
C ALA A 44 22.58 11.19 -3.24
N LEU A 45 23.71 11.88 -3.08
CA LEU A 45 25.02 11.23 -2.92
C LEU A 45 25.09 10.42 -1.61
N ALA A 46 24.54 10.97 -0.51
CA ALA A 46 24.50 10.26 0.76
C ALA A 46 23.67 8.97 0.69
N ALA A 47 22.51 9.01 0.03
CA ALA A 47 21.69 7.83 -0.21
C ALA A 47 22.44 6.82 -1.08
N GLU A 48 23.06 7.24 -2.18
CA GLU A 48 23.80 6.38 -3.10
C GLU A 48 24.96 5.63 -2.43
N GLN A 49 25.65 6.30 -1.49
CA GLN A 49 26.80 5.76 -0.76
C GLN A 49 26.41 4.95 0.50
N GLU A 50 25.11 4.82 0.81
CA GLU A 50 24.65 4.03 1.95
C GLU A 50 24.97 2.54 1.78
N THR A 51 25.88 2.06 2.62
CA THR A 51 26.38 0.68 2.58
C THR A 51 25.49 -0.27 3.37
N ASN A 52 24.77 0.21 4.41
CA ASN A 52 23.87 -0.57 5.24
C ASN A 52 22.41 -0.12 5.08
N TRP A 53 21.90 -0.27 3.85
CA TRP A 53 20.54 0.17 3.50
C TRP A 53 19.45 -0.41 4.41
N ARG A 54 19.59 -1.67 4.85
CA ARG A 54 18.56 -2.38 5.63
C ARG A 54 18.16 -1.64 6.90
N THR A 55 19.10 -0.94 7.54
CA THR A 55 18.84 -0.15 8.74
C THR A 55 18.95 1.35 8.49
N GLY A 56 19.75 1.78 7.51
CA GLY A 56 20.01 3.20 7.21
C GLY A 56 18.94 3.90 6.36
N TYR A 57 18.05 3.16 5.69
CA TYR A 57 17.13 3.76 4.71
C TYR A 57 16.21 4.85 5.29
N LEU A 58 15.82 4.75 6.57
CA LEU A 58 14.86 5.67 7.18
C LEU A 58 15.32 7.13 7.14
N ALA A 59 16.62 7.37 7.36
CA ALA A 59 17.19 8.72 7.29
C ALA A 59 17.07 9.31 5.87
N HIS A 60 17.34 8.49 4.85
CA HIS A 60 17.27 8.90 3.45
C HIS A 60 15.83 9.09 2.97
N VAL A 61 14.90 8.24 3.41
CA VAL A 61 13.46 8.40 3.13
C VAL A 61 12.92 9.66 3.80
N ARG A 62 13.27 9.93 5.07
CA ARG A 62 12.88 11.18 5.74
C ARG A 62 13.39 12.40 4.97
N ARG A 63 14.62 12.33 4.47
CA ARG A 63 15.23 13.40 3.68
C ARG A 63 14.47 13.72 2.38
N THR A 64 13.81 12.73 1.76
CA THR A 64 12.93 12.99 0.60
C THR A 64 11.76 13.89 0.96
N VAL A 65 11.20 13.72 2.16
CA VAL A 65 10.13 14.59 2.67
C VAL A 65 10.70 15.96 2.98
N GLU A 66 11.80 16.04 3.75
CA GLU A 66 12.45 17.30 4.12
C GLU A 66 12.81 18.15 2.88
N ALA A 67 13.38 17.54 1.85
CA ALA A 67 13.72 18.22 0.59
C ALA A 67 12.46 18.73 -0.16
N GLY A 68 11.35 18.01 -0.06
CA GLY A 68 10.06 18.41 -0.64
C GLY A 68 9.36 19.54 0.12
N LEU A 69 9.68 19.79 1.39
CA LEU A 69 9.02 20.84 2.19
C LEU A 69 9.35 22.26 1.72
N ALA A 70 10.43 22.45 0.96
CA ALA A 70 10.84 23.76 0.46
C ALA A 70 9.80 24.39 -0.49
N SER A 71 9.11 23.57 -1.31
CA SER A 71 8.05 24.04 -2.19
C SER A 71 7.20 22.89 -2.76
N ARG A 72 5.99 23.21 -3.24
CA ARG A 72 5.16 22.26 -4.00
C ARG A 72 5.91 21.68 -5.21
N GLU A 73 6.69 22.50 -5.90
CA GLU A 73 7.47 22.07 -7.06
C GLU A 73 8.54 21.04 -6.64
N ALA A 74 9.28 21.30 -5.56
CA ALA A 74 10.29 20.37 -5.05
C ALA A 74 9.65 19.03 -4.66
N ALA A 75 8.51 19.05 -3.96
CA ALA A 75 7.77 17.84 -3.62
C ALA A 75 7.37 17.02 -4.86
N LEU A 76 6.87 17.69 -5.91
CA LEU A 76 6.50 17.02 -7.17
C LEU A 76 7.72 16.48 -7.93
N GLN A 77 8.85 17.20 -7.93
CA GLN A 77 10.09 16.76 -8.56
C GLN A 77 10.66 15.51 -7.87
N VAL A 78 10.66 15.48 -6.52
CA VAL A 78 11.10 14.30 -5.75
C VAL A 78 10.21 13.09 -6.06
N ALA A 79 8.89 13.28 -6.01
CA ALA A 79 7.94 12.22 -6.31
C ALA A 79 8.06 11.70 -7.75
N GLY A 80 8.15 12.62 -8.72
CA GLY A 80 8.28 12.30 -10.14
C GLY A 80 9.58 11.55 -10.45
N ALA A 81 10.73 12.09 -10.03
CA ALA A 81 12.03 11.47 -10.26
C ALA A 81 12.16 10.09 -9.60
N GLY A 82 11.60 9.93 -8.39
CA GLY A 82 11.53 8.63 -7.73
C GLY A 82 10.68 7.62 -8.50
N LEU A 83 9.50 8.04 -8.99
CA LEU A 83 8.61 7.19 -9.77
C LEU A 83 9.23 6.80 -11.12
N ASP A 84 9.86 7.74 -11.82
CA ASP A 84 10.57 7.48 -13.08
C ASP A 84 11.74 6.51 -12.89
N SER A 85 12.51 6.67 -11.81
CA SER A 85 13.58 5.74 -11.44
C SER A 85 13.03 4.33 -11.17
N LEU A 86 11.92 4.22 -10.43
CA LEU A 86 11.28 2.94 -10.18
C LEU A 86 10.81 2.30 -11.48
N HIS A 87 10.06 3.04 -12.31
CA HIS A 87 9.53 2.53 -13.58
C HIS A 87 10.63 2.06 -14.54
N SER A 88 11.73 2.81 -14.65
CA SER A 88 12.84 2.46 -15.53
C SER A 88 13.65 1.24 -15.06
N ARG A 89 13.67 0.97 -13.75
CA ARG A 89 14.44 -0.14 -13.15
C ARG A 89 13.65 -1.44 -13.06
N MET A 90 12.36 -1.36 -12.75
CA MET A 90 11.51 -2.54 -12.60
C MET A 90 11.44 -3.33 -13.91
N ARG A 91 11.25 -4.64 -13.78
CA ARG A 91 11.19 -5.59 -14.89
C ARG A 91 9.92 -6.40 -14.83
N VAL A 92 9.55 -7.01 -15.94
CA VAL A 92 8.51 -8.02 -16.03
C VAL A 92 9.20 -9.34 -16.33
N ALA A 93 9.12 -10.28 -15.39
CA ALA A 93 9.63 -11.62 -15.61
C ALA A 93 8.81 -12.31 -16.71
N GLY A 94 9.48 -12.67 -17.79
CA GLY A 94 8.95 -13.44 -18.91
C GLY A 94 9.50 -14.87 -18.94
N PRO A 95 8.98 -15.72 -19.84
CA PRO A 95 9.39 -17.12 -19.95
C PRO A 95 10.86 -17.29 -20.36
N ASP A 96 11.39 -16.39 -21.19
CA ASP A 96 12.76 -16.49 -21.70
C ASP A 96 13.72 -15.48 -21.05
N ALA A 97 13.22 -14.26 -20.76
CA ALA A 97 13.98 -13.18 -20.15
C ALA A 97 13.07 -12.13 -19.52
N ASP A 98 13.65 -11.34 -18.62
CA ASP A 98 13.04 -10.13 -18.10
C ASP A 98 12.90 -9.06 -19.18
N ALA A 99 11.71 -8.46 -19.29
CA ALA A 99 11.47 -7.29 -20.12
C ALA A 99 11.40 -6.01 -19.26
N PRO A 100 11.67 -4.81 -19.81
CA PRO A 100 11.43 -3.56 -19.09
C PRO A 100 9.94 -3.39 -18.73
N LEU A 101 9.62 -2.66 -17.65
CA LEU A 101 8.23 -2.52 -17.17
C LEU A 101 7.29 -1.85 -18.18
N ASP A 102 7.83 -0.96 -19.02
CA ASP A 102 7.06 -0.18 -20.00
C ASP A 102 6.32 -1.05 -21.03
N VAL A 103 6.78 -2.28 -21.29
CA VAL A 103 6.13 -3.22 -22.21
C VAL A 103 4.70 -3.53 -21.78
N LEU A 104 4.37 -3.43 -20.49
CA LEU A 104 2.99 -3.65 -20.02
C LEU A 104 2.00 -2.61 -20.53
N ARG A 105 2.46 -1.44 -20.98
CA ARG A 105 1.59 -0.38 -21.52
C ARG A 105 1.03 -0.72 -22.89
N THR A 106 1.72 -1.55 -23.67
CA THR A 106 1.37 -1.85 -25.05
C THR A 106 1.13 -3.34 -25.30
N ARG A 107 1.60 -4.21 -24.41
CA ARG A 107 1.44 -5.66 -24.55
C ARG A 107 -0.04 -6.04 -24.53
N PRO A 108 -0.51 -6.83 -25.52
CA PRO A 108 -1.87 -7.36 -25.50
C PRO A 108 -2.11 -8.17 -24.23
N ALA A 109 -3.30 -8.01 -23.64
CA ALA A 109 -3.69 -8.80 -22.50
C ALA A 109 -3.76 -10.28 -22.88
N ALA A 110 -2.98 -11.12 -22.20
CA ALA A 110 -3.00 -12.57 -22.42
C ALA A 110 -4.28 -13.24 -21.87
N ARG A 111 -5.07 -12.52 -21.06
CA ARG A 111 -6.34 -12.96 -20.51
C ARG A 111 -7.39 -11.86 -20.65
N ALA A 112 -8.59 -12.25 -21.04
CA ALA A 112 -9.76 -11.38 -20.91
C ALA A 112 -10.25 -11.42 -19.46
N LEU A 113 -10.33 -10.25 -18.83
CA LEU A 113 -11.06 -10.11 -17.57
C LEU A 113 -12.55 -10.05 -17.90
N ARG A 114 -13.38 -10.61 -17.02
CA ARG A 114 -14.83 -10.51 -17.11
C ARG A 114 -15.36 -9.78 -15.90
N THR A 115 -16.39 -8.99 -16.10
CA THR A 115 -17.16 -8.36 -15.02
C THR A 115 -18.25 -9.33 -14.61
N VAL A 116 -18.45 -9.46 -13.30
CA VAL A 116 -19.58 -10.19 -12.72
C VAL A 116 -20.26 -9.24 -11.75
N GLU A 117 -21.58 -9.21 -11.80
CA GLU A 117 -22.41 -8.53 -10.82
C GLU A 117 -22.95 -9.57 -9.84
N LEU A 118 -22.86 -9.27 -8.55
CA LEU A 118 -23.38 -10.11 -7.48
C LEU A 118 -24.30 -9.25 -6.62
N ALA A 119 -25.58 -9.61 -6.58
CA ALA A 119 -26.54 -9.00 -5.65
C ALA A 119 -26.42 -9.72 -4.29
N GLY A 120 -26.25 -8.96 -3.21
CA GLY A 120 -26.29 -9.50 -1.86
C GLY A 120 -27.73 -9.82 -1.45
N GLU A 121 -27.97 -11.02 -0.92
CA GLU A 121 -29.29 -11.47 -0.44
C GLU A 121 -29.36 -11.61 1.10
N ALA A 122 -28.25 -11.33 1.79
CA ALA A 122 -28.19 -11.44 3.24
C ALA A 122 -28.96 -10.29 3.93
N GLU A 123 -29.52 -10.56 5.11
CA GLU A 123 -30.11 -9.50 5.94
C GLU A 123 -29.01 -8.52 6.39
N PRO A 124 -29.20 -7.21 6.17
CA PRO A 124 -28.20 -6.20 6.53
C PRO A 124 -28.05 -6.05 8.05
N GLU A 125 -26.81 -5.85 8.51
CA GLU A 125 -26.53 -5.49 9.90
C GLU A 125 -27.00 -4.05 10.17
N ARG A 126 -27.87 -3.88 11.17
CA ARG A 126 -28.47 -2.58 11.55
C ARG A 126 -27.78 -1.89 12.71
N GLU A 127 -26.60 -2.37 13.09
CA GLU A 127 -25.80 -1.84 14.19
C GLU A 127 -24.32 -1.96 13.83
N LEU A 128 -23.51 -0.95 14.22
CA LEU A 128 -22.08 -1.01 14.03
C LEU A 128 -21.48 -2.20 14.82
N SER A 129 -20.73 -3.03 14.11
CA SER A 129 -20.11 -4.21 14.71
C SER A 129 -18.66 -4.38 14.28
N VAL A 130 -17.76 -4.33 15.26
CA VAL A 130 -16.31 -4.37 15.04
C VAL A 130 -15.76 -5.74 15.42
N PRO A 131 -15.14 -6.50 14.49
CA PRO A 131 -14.47 -7.74 14.82
C PRO A 131 -13.19 -7.46 15.62
N TYR A 132 -13.06 -8.07 16.79
CA TYR A 132 -11.89 -7.91 17.65
C TYR A 132 -11.59 -9.21 18.42
N ARG A 133 -10.40 -9.78 18.20
CA ARG A 133 -9.90 -11.01 18.87
C ARG A 133 -10.93 -12.15 18.90
N GLY A 134 -11.53 -12.44 17.74
CA GLY A 134 -12.52 -13.53 17.59
C GLY A 134 -13.92 -13.20 18.14
N GLN A 135 -14.13 -12.01 18.69
CA GLN A 135 -15.43 -11.51 19.14
C GLN A 135 -15.94 -10.41 18.23
N ARG A 136 -17.23 -10.10 18.34
CA ARG A 136 -17.84 -8.94 17.69
C ARG A 136 -18.27 -7.95 18.77
N LEU A 137 -17.65 -6.78 18.77
CA LEU A 137 -17.99 -5.70 19.68
C LEU A 137 -19.16 -4.90 19.11
N ARG A 138 -20.15 -4.64 19.95
CA ARG A 138 -21.41 -3.92 19.67
C ARG A 138 -21.81 -3.14 20.92
N GLY A 139 -22.63 -2.10 20.77
CA GLY A 139 -23.12 -1.23 21.85
C GLY A 139 -22.10 -0.97 22.96
N ASP A 140 -22.48 -1.25 24.20
CA ASP A 140 -21.65 -1.02 25.39
C ASP A 140 -20.30 -1.74 25.36
N ALA A 141 -20.22 -2.93 24.75
CA ALA A 141 -18.96 -3.67 24.67
C ALA A 141 -17.96 -2.96 23.76
N LEU A 142 -18.44 -2.34 22.68
CA LEU A 142 -17.64 -1.46 21.83
C LEU A 142 -17.26 -0.19 22.58
N HIS A 143 -18.21 0.45 23.26
CA HIS A 143 -17.94 1.67 24.03
C HIS A 143 -16.84 1.49 25.10
N ARG A 144 -16.96 0.43 25.93
CA ARG A 144 -15.94 0.11 26.94
C ARG A 144 -14.57 -0.17 26.32
N ARG A 145 -14.53 -0.79 25.15
CA ARG A 145 -13.26 -1.06 24.44
C ARG A 145 -12.60 0.24 23.97
N LEU A 146 -13.38 1.17 23.42
CA LEU A 146 -12.87 2.46 22.96
C LEU A 146 -12.28 3.28 24.11
N VAL A 147 -12.97 3.33 25.26
CA VAL A 147 -12.44 3.98 26.48
C VAL A 147 -11.08 3.37 26.87
N ALA A 148 -11.02 2.04 26.99
CA ALA A 148 -9.77 1.36 27.37
C ALA A 148 -8.62 1.59 26.37
N TRP A 149 -8.91 1.75 25.07
CA TRP A 149 -7.89 2.05 24.08
C TRP A 149 -7.39 3.48 24.14
N VAL A 150 -8.26 4.45 24.40
CA VAL A 150 -7.85 5.84 24.60
C VAL A 150 -6.99 5.96 25.85
N ASP A 151 -7.42 5.38 26.98
CA ASP A 151 -6.67 5.40 28.25
C ASP A 151 -5.28 4.76 28.12
N ALA A 152 -5.17 3.71 27.29
CA ALA A 152 -3.91 3.01 27.01
C ALA A 152 -3.06 3.66 25.90
N GLY A 153 -3.53 4.76 25.27
CA GLY A 153 -2.82 5.42 24.16
C GLY A 153 -2.76 4.59 22.87
N VAL A 154 -3.65 3.62 22.70
CA VAL A 154 -3.72 2.75 21.50
C VAL A 154 -4.39 3.49 20.34
N VAL A 155 -5.38 4.33 20.62
CA VAL A 155 -6.06 5.19 19.65
C VAL A 155 -6.20 6.60 20.19
N GLU A 156 -6.21 7.58 19.30
CA GLU A 156 -6.49 8.96 19.67
C GLU A 156 -7.97 9.15 20.06
N PRO A 157 -8.29 10.13 20.94
CA PRO A 157 -9.67 10.44 21.29
C PRO A 157 -10.56 10.72 20.06
N SER A 158 -10.03 11.42 19.06
CA SER A 158 -10.70 11.73 17.80
C SER A 158 -11.14 10.47 17.04
N CYS A 159 -10.31 9.42 17.04
CA CYS A 159 -10.64 8.13 16.44
C CYS A 159 -11.78 7.45 17.20
N ALA A 160 -11.72 7.43 18.53
CA ALA A 160 -12.77 6.85 19.36
C ALA A 160 -14.11 7.58 19.18
N ASP A 161 -14.08 8.91 19.10
CA ASP A 161 -15.27 9.73 18.90
C ASP A 161 -15.90 9.48 17.53
N ALA A 162 -15.11 9.39 16.47
CA ALA A 162 -15.61 9.04 15.14
C ALA A 162 -16.32 7.67 15.12
N VAL A 163 -15.75 6.66 15.80
CA VAL A 163 -16.39 5.34 15.91
C VAL A 163 -17.69 5.40 16.71
N ARG A 164 -17.73 6.17 17.81
CA ARG A 164 -18.96 6.39 18.60
C ARG A 164 -20.04 7.08 17.77
N THR A 165 -19.68 8.14 17.03
CA THR A 165 -20.63 8.84 16.17
C THR A 165 -21.28 7.88 15.17
N VAL A 166 -20.51 7.00 14.53
CA VAL A 166 -21.09 6.00 13.61
C VAL A 166 -21.95 4.96 14.37
N ALA A 167 -21.54 4.55 15.57
CA ALA A 167 -22.32 3.60 16.38
C ALA A 167 -23.69 4.17 16.81
N ASP A 168 -23.73 5.49 17.11
CA ASP A 168 -24.94 6.21 17.53
C ASP A 168 -25.86 6.55 16.33
N HIS A 169 -25.35 6.45 15.10
CA HIS A 169 -26.05 6.72 13.84
C HIS A 169 -26.04 5.50 12.89
N PRO A 170 -26.68 4.37 13.27
CA PRO A 170 -26.67 3.15 12.47
C PRO A 170 -27.27 3.32 11.06
N GLU A 171 -28.11 4.34 10.84
CA GLU A 171 -28.65 4.68 9.53
C GLU A 171 -27.58 5.12 8.51
N TRP A 172 -26.39 5.55 8.97
CA TRP A 172 -25.28 5.89 8.08
C TRP A 172 -24.60 4.67 7.48
N LEU A 173 -24.80 3.48 8.06
CA LEU A 173 -24.21 2.23 7.58
C LEU A 173 -24.75 1.85 6.20
N ALA A 174 -26.03 2.10 5.91
CA ALA A 174 -26.67 1.68 4.67
C ALA A 174 -26.18 2.40 3.40
N LEU A 175 -25.50 3.56 3.54
CA LEU A 175 -24.93 4.35 2.44
C LEU A 175 -25.82 4.47 1.17
N PRO A 176 -27.11 4.84 1.29
CA PRO A 176 -28.00 4.90 0.15
C PRO A 176 -27.48 5.86 -0.92
N ASP A 177 -27.69 5.50 -2.19
CA ASP A 177 -27.28 6.27 -3.37
C ASP A 177 -25.76 6.51 -3.48
N ARG A 178 -24.93 5.70 -2.81
CA ARG A 178 -23.47 5.74 -2.91
C ARG A 178 -22.92 4.53 -3.64
N THR A 179 -22.05 4.78 -4.62
CA THR A 179 -21.23 3.74 -5.23
C THR A 179 -19.81 3.86 -4.70
N VAL A 180 -19.33 2.81 -4.02
CA VAL A 180 -17.96 2.75 -3.51
C VAL A 180 -17.11 1.88 -4.44
N ALA A 181 -16.05 2.46 -5.01
CA ALA A 181 -15.07 1.72 -5.78
C ALA A 181 -13.95 1.20 -4.87
N VAL A 182 -13.84 -0.12 -4.72
CA VAL A 182 -12.77 -0.77 -3.94
C VAL A 182 -11.74 -1.37 -4.89
N LEU A 183 -10.52 -0.83 -4.87
CA LEU A 183 -9.38 -1.42 -5.57
C LEU A 183 -8.71 -2.44 -4.65
N GLY A 184 -8.65 -3.70 -5.08
CA GLY A 184 -8.14 -4.79 -4.24
C GLY A 184 -9.18 -5.25 -3.21
N ALA A 185 -10.33 -5.72 -3.68
CA ALA A 185 -11.41 -6.32 -2.88
C ALA A 185 -10.93 -7.36 -1.84
N GLY A 186 -9.85 -8.09 -2.13
CA GLY A 186 -9.24 -9.08 -1.23
C GLY A 186 -8.10 -8.54 -0.36
N ALA A 187 -7.87 -7.23 -0.30
CA ALA A 187 -6.85 -6.66 0.58
C ALA A 187 -7.20 -6.91 2.05
N GLU A 188 -6.22 -7.31 2.86
CA GLU A 188 -6.44 -7.68 4.28
C GLU A 188 -7.09 -6.57 5.12
N MET A 189 -6.84 -5.31 4.76
CA MET A 189 -7.40 -4.12 5.43
C MET A 189 -8.38 -3.34 4.54
N GLY A 190 -9.00 -4.02 3.56
CA GLY A 190 -9.97 -3.40 2.65
C GLY A 190 -11.34 -3.16 3.30
N PRO A 191 -12.07 -2.09 2.91
CA PRO A 191 -13.38 -1.79 3.48
C PRO A 191 -14.49 -2.72 2.97
N LEU A 192 -14.21 -3.56 1.97
CA LEU A 192 -15.23 -4.37 1.29
C LEU A 192 -16.07 -5.21 2.25
N THR A 193 -15.43 -5.96 3.14
CA THR A 193 -16.15 -6.84 4.08
C THR A 193 -17.07 -6.06 5.03
N ALA A 194 -16.72 -4.82 5.37
CA ALA A 194 -17.58 -3.96 6.18
C ALA A 194 -18.73 -3.41 5.34
N LEU A 195 -18.45 -2.92 4.13
CA LEU A 195 -19.44 -2.33 3.22
C LEU A 195 -20.49 -3.34 2.73
N LEU A 196 -20.13 -4.62 2.57
CA LEU A 196 -21.07 -5.66 2.14
C LEU A 196 -22.00 -6.18 3.24
N ARG A 197 -21.86 -5.70 4.49
CA ARG A 197 -22.68 -6.14 5.62
C ARG A 197 -23.95 -5.33 5.80
N TRP A 198 -24.06 -4.16 5.18
CA TRP A 198 -25.05 -3.14 5.50
C TRP A 198 -25.99 -2.88 4.34
#